data_AF-J3LJH7-F1
#
_entry.id   AF-J3LJH7-F1
#
_cell.length_a   1.000
_cell.length_b   1.000
_cell.length_c   1.000
_cell.angle_alpha   90.00
_cell.angle_beta   90.00
_cell.angle_gamma   90.00
#
_symmetry.space_group_name_H-M   'P 1'
#
loop_
_entity.id
_entity.type
_entity.pdbx_description
1 polymer ?
#
loop_
_entity_poly.entity_id
_entity_poly.type
_entity_poly.pdbx_seq_one_letter_code
_entity_poly.pdbx_strand_id
1 'polypeptide(L)'
;MAAAAAWPCRVFKCYYHPGSSIFSRVESLIRMNLACRMIRPNVWLAYKVNYEIPRGFMALGFAFVICALTTDDHTSLEQQEQAPKEEEEYTLLAVTGSDFNEVIMIIDSPATRYLLLDTNRNVHSVLPKTGVWTNSYWDEFVSLPAVVPRGPVALLGLGAGTAAHLMLKFYPWLQLVGWEIDPKIIELSRDYFGMSDLEKATELGGSLSVRIGDALSPSATIEGGFAGIVVDLFADGKIIPQLQEVETWLQISKKLMPDGRIIVNCGGADAAVSLADDTGRSSWVQNPTIKALCTAFPGQLNWKRLSEKESVNYVALTGPLPDLDEWSTSVPSELSTKVKQWVPCELA
;
A
#
# COMPACT_ATOMS: atom_id res chain seq x y z
N MET A 1 27.45 -33.91 -3.10
CA MET A 1 26.05 -34.30 -2.87
C MET A 1 25.93 -34.79 -1.44
N ALA A 2 25.34 -33.98 -0.55
CA ALA A 2 24.99 -34.40 0.80
C ALA A 2 23.46 -34.27 0.91
N ALA A 3 22.80 -35.39 1.16
CA ALA A 3 21.35 -35.49 1.26
C ALA A 3 20.86 -34.79 2.54
N ALA A 4 19.89 -33.87 2.40
CA ALA A 4 19.17 -33.32 3.53
C ALA A 4 18.25 -34.41 4.12
N ALA A 5 18.52 -34.83 5.35
CA ALA A 5 17.67 -35.76 6.08
C ALA A 5 16.39 -35.04 6.54
N ALA A 6 15.23 -35.46 6.02
CA ALA A 6 13.94 -35.08 6.56
C ALA A 6 13.74 -35.75 7.93
N TRP A 7 13.53 -34.95 8.98
CA TRP A 7 13.13 -35.44 10.31
C TRP A 7 11.67 -35.08 10.58
N PRO A 8 10.87 -35.98 11.18
CA PRO A 8 9.44 -35.76 11.37
C PRO A 8 9.17 -34.74 12.48
N CYS A 9 8.36 -33.72 12.20
CA CYS A 9 7.79 -32.85 13.22
C CYS A 9 6.92 -33.67 14.19
N ARG A 10 7.36 -33.82 15.44
CA ARG A 10 6.51 -34.38 16.51
C ARG A 10 5.77 -33.25 17.21
N VAL A 11 4.44 -33.32 17.19
CA VAL A 11 3.55 -32.45 17.96
C VAL A 11 3.45 -32.98 19.39
N PHE A 12 3.80 -32.18 20.39
CA PHE A 12 3.56 -32.51 21.80
C PHE A 12 2.24 -31.89 22.26
N LYS A 13 1.36 -32.68 22.89
CA LYS A 13 0.17 -32.19 23.60
C LYS A 13 0.53 -31.91 25.06
N CYS A 14 0.36 -30.68 25.51
CA CYS A 14 0.39 -30.34 26.94
C CYS A 14 -1.03 -30.06 27.43
N TYR A 15 -1.43 -30.69 28.53
CA TYR A 15 -2.73 -30.47 29.19
C TYR A 15 -2.60 -29.43 30.31
N TYR A 16 -3.62 -28.60 30.47
CA TYR A 16 -3.70 -27.50 31.45
C TYR A 16 -4.25 -27.97 32.80
N HIS A 17 -3.70 -27.46 33.90
CA HIS A 17 -4.33 -27.47 35.23
C HIS A 17 -4.52 -26.01 35.71
N PRO A 18 -5.72 -25.62 36.20
CA PRO A 18 -5.98 -24.25 36.64
C PRO A 18 -5.27 -23.98 37.97
N GLY A 19 -4.40 -22.95 38.03
CA GLY A 19 -3.83 -22.46 39.29
C GLY A 19 -2.37 -21.99 39.31
N SER A 20 -1.65 -21.93 38.19
CA SER A 20 -0.24 -21.49 38.15
C SER A 20 -0.05 -20.07 37.60
N SER A 21 0.80 -19.27 38.24
CA SER A 21 1.08 -17.88 37.85
C SER A 21 1.98 -17.77 36.61
N ILE A 22 1.82 -16.68 35.86
CA ILE A 22 2.46 -16.42 34.56
C ILE A 22 4.00 -16.40 34.61
N PHE A 23 4.59 -16.00 35.74
CA PHE A 23 6.04 -15.80 35.86
C PHE A 23 6.85 -17.11 35.86
N SER A 24 6.33 -18.21 36.44
CA SER A 24 7.04 -19.50 36.45
C SER A 24 7.03 -20.20 35.08
N ARG A 25 6.14 -19.80 34.17
CA ARG A 25 6.04 -20.33 32.79
C ARG A 25 7.12 -19.76 31.86
N VAL A 26 7.56 -18.53 32.07
CA VAL A 26 8.52 -17.86 31.19
C VAL A 26 9.93 -18.46 31.35
N GLU A 27 10.35 -18.79 32.57
CA GLU A 27 11.68 -19.39 32.81
C GLU A 27 11.84 -20.80 32.22
N SER A 28 10.77 -21.61 32.16
CA SER A 28 10.84 -22.98 31.63
C SER A 28 10.93 -22.99 30.09
N LEU A 29 10.25 -22.06 29.41
CA LEU A 29 10.28 -21.92 27.94
C LEU A 29 11.61 -21.38 27.42
N ILE A 30 12.28 -20.51 28.18
CA ILE A 30 13.60 -19.95 27.82
C ILE A 30 14.68 -21.04 27.77
N ARG A 31 14.60 -22.12 28.55
CA ARG A 31 15.59 -23.22 28.50
C ARG A 31 15.50 -24.11 27.25
N MET A 32 14.46 -23.98 26.42
CA MET A 32 14.20 -24.88 25.29
C MET A 32 14.24 -24.22 23.89
N ASN A 33 14.63 -22.94 23.76
CA ASN A 33 14.64 -22.19 22.49
C ASN A 33 13.29 -22.27 21.73
N LEU A 34 12.18 -22.15 22.46
CA LEU A 34 10.83 -22.15 21.92
C LEU A 34 10.22 -20.75 22.03
N ALA A 35 9.69 -20.23 20.92
CA ALA A 35 8.84 -19.05 20.90
C ALA A 35 7.36 -19.48 20.90
N CYS A 36 6.50 -18.71 21.57
CA CYS A 36 5.07 -19.01 21.68
C CYS A 36 4.23 -17.86 21.10
N ARG A 37 3.25 -18.19 20.26
CA ARG A 37 2.23 -17.25 19.77
C ARG A 37 0.85 -17.75 20.17
N MET A 38 0.07 -16.89 20.79
CA MET A 38 -1.35 -17.19 21.07
C MET A 38 -2.10 -17.13 19.75
N ILE A 39 -2.71 -18.25 19.37
CA ILE A 39 -3.42 -18.41 18.09
C ILE A 39 -4.93 -18.30 18.27
N ARG A 40 -5.45 -18.56 19.47
CA ARG A 40 -6.85 -18.30 19.91
C ARG A 40 -6.88 -18.04 21.42
N PRO A 41 -7.99 -17.54 22.01
CA PRO A 41 -8.11 -17.38 23.45
C PRO A 41 -7.79 -18.70 24.18
N ASN A 42 -6.79 -18.68 25.07
CA ASN A 42 -6.24 -19.82 25.80
C ASN A 42 -5.52 -20.91 24.97
N VAL A 43 -5.25 -20.68 23.68
CA VAL A 43 -4.54 -21.65 22.81
C VAL A 43 -3.23 -21.05 22.29
N TRP A 44 -2.12 -21.70 22.61
CA TRP A 44 -0.77 -21.24 22.30
C TRP A 44 -0.05 -22.22 21.36
N LEU A 45 0.55 -21.69 20.30
CA LEU A 45 1.41 -22.40 19.37
C LEU A 45 2.87 -22.16 19.75
N ALA A 46 3.61 -23.22 20.05
CA ALA A 46 5.05 -23.16 20.33
C ALA A 46 5.84 -23.65 19.11
N TYR A 47 6.85 -22.89 18.70
CA TYR A 47 7.75 -23.25 17.59
C TYR A 47 9.20 -22.97 17.95
N LYS A 48 10.11 -23.78 17.39
CA LYS A 48 11.53 -23.77 17.72
C LYS A 48 12.27 -22.70 16.91
N VAL A 49 13.04 -21.84 17.59
CA VAL A 49 13.83 -20.80 16.94
C VAL A 49 15.29 -21.28 16.86
N ASN A 50 15.89 -21.25 15.67
CA ASN A 50 17.23 -21.79 15.39
C ASN A 50 18.37 -20.76 15.52
N TYR A 51 18.19 -19.67 16.27
CA TYR A 51 19.26 -18.71 16.56
C TYR A 51 19.34 -18.43 18.06
N GLU A 52 20.56 -18.40 18.60
CA GLU A 52 20.82 -18.00 19.99
C GLU A 52 20.51 -16.50 20.15
N ILE A 53 19.59 -16.15 21.05
CA ILE A 53 19.36 -14.76 21.44
C ILE A 53 20.52 -14.34 22.36
N PRO A 54 21.33 -13.32 22.00
CA PRO A 54 22.40 -12.85 22.87
C PRO A 54 21.83 -12.34 24.19
N ARG A 55 22.41 -12.77 25.31
CA ARG A 55 22.04 -12.28 26.66
C ARG A 55 22.33 -10.77 26.72
N GLY A 56 21.28 -9.95 26.73
CA GLY A 56 21.40 -8.51 26.91
C GLY A 56 20.34 -7.65 26.19
N PHE A 57 19.60 -8.20 25.24
CA PHE A 57 18.49 -7.47 24.62
C PHE A 57 17.18 -7.71 25.38
N MET A 58 16.79 -6.71 26.17
CA MET A 58 15.45 -6.56 26.70
C MET A 58 14.50 -6.39 25.50
N ALA A 59 13.65 -7.38 25.24
CA ALA A 59 12.66 -7.32 24.18
C ALA A 59 11.63 -6.23 24.50
N LEU A 60 11.86 -5.02 23.99
CA LEU A 60 10.82 -4.04 23.72
C LEU A 60 9.99 -4.56 22.53
N GLY A 61 9.18 -5.59 22.81
CA GLY A 61 8.15 -6.09 21.92
C GLY A 61 6.93 -5.18 22.04
N PHE A 62 6.92 -4.11 21.25
CA PHE A 62 5.78 -3.24 21.05
C PHE A 62 4.60 -4.04 20.47
N ALA A 63 3.49 -4.02 21.20
CA ALA A 63 2.17 -4.29 20.66
C ALA A 63 1.64 -2.99 20.08
N PHE A 64 1.39 -2.95 18.77
CA PHE A 64 0.42 -2.04 18.18
C PHE A 64 -0.48 -2.85 17.25
N VAL A 65 -1.60 -3.29 17.79
CA VAL A 65 -2.82 -3.51 17.03
C VAL A 65 -3.72 -2.35 17.43
N ILE A 66 -4.20 -1.61 16.44
CA ILE A 66 -5.29 -0.65 16.59
C ILE A 66 -6.48 -1.44 17.14
N CYS A 67 -6.67 -1.37 18.46
CA CYS A 67 -7.95 -1.62 19.07
C CYS A 67 -8.52 -0.24 19.39
N ALA A 68 -9.62 0.10 18.73
CA ALA A 68 -10.45 1.21 19.17
C ALA A 68 -10.77 0.99 20.66
N LEU A 69 -10.22 1.83 21.52
CA LEU A 69 -10.70 1.99 22.88
C LEU A 69 -12.04 2.69 22.77
N THR A 70 -13.13 1.94 22.59
CA THR A 70 -14.39 2.37 23.20
C THR A 70 -14.19 2.21 24.69
N THR A 71 -13.88 3.31 25.37
CA THR A 71 -14.15 3.41 26.80
C THR A 71 -15.65 3.22 26.95
N ASP A 72 -16.06 2.09 27.52
CA ASP A 72 -17.42 1.87 28.00
C ASP A 72 -17.74 2.94 29.04
N ASP A 73 -18.33 4.04 28.59
CA ASP A 73 -19.24 4.80 29.45
C ASP A 73 -20.62 4.20 29.23
N HIS A 74 -21.13 3.58 30.30
CA HIS A 74 -22.40 2.88 30.35
C HIS A 74 -23.53 3.69 29.73
N THR A 75 -24.11 3.22 28.61
CA THR A 75 -25.55 3.28 28.34
C THR A 75 -25.94 2.45 27.11
N SER A 76 -26.56 1.30 27.40
CA SER A 76 -27.49 0.49 26.58
C SER A 76 -27.70 0.87 25.10
N LEU A 77 -27.16 0.09 24.17
CA LEU A 77 -27.67 -0.02 22.80
C LEU A 77 -27.51 -1.46 22.25
N GLU A 78 -28.43 -1.80 21.36
CA GLU A 78 -28.87 -3.12 20.94
C GLU A 78 -27.78 -4.00 20.29
N GLN A 79 -27.84 -5.30 20.58
CA GLN A 79 -27.00 -6.34 19.98
C GLN A 79 -27.33 -6.50 18.49
N GLN A 80 -26.51 -5.93 17.61
CA GLN A 80 -26.36 -6.46 16.25
C GLN A 80 -25.33 -7.58 16.27
N GLU A 81 -25.83 -8.79 16.07
CA GLU A 81 -25.07 -10.03 15.92
C GLU A 81 -24.13 -9.90 14.70
N GLN A 82 -22.86 -9.56 14.93
CA GLN A 82 -21.84 -9.60 13.90
C GLN A 82 -21.63 -11.07 13.50
N ALA A 83 -21.97 -11.38 12.25
CA ALA A 83 -21.67 -12.68 11.66
C ALA A 83 -20.18 -13.04 11.88
N PRO A 84 -19.86 -14.30 12.21
CA PRO A 84 -18.48 -14.71 12.43
C PRO A 84 -17.67 -14.43 11.16
N LYS A 85 -16.66 -13.56 11.24
CA LYS A 85 -15.66 -13.42 10.18
C LYS A 85 -15.00 -14.78 10.01
N GLU A 86 -15.18 -15.39 8.84
CA GLU A 86 -14.47 -16.61 8.47
C GLU A 86 -12.95 -16.38 8.63
N GLU A 87 -12.24 -17.32 9.27
CA GLU A 87 -10.78 -17.26 9.34
C GLU A 87 -10.24 -17.42 7.92
N GLU A 88 -9.85 -16.30 7.27
CA GLU A 88 -9.18 -16.36 5.98
C GLU A 88 -7.84 -17.08 6.12
N GLU A 89 -7.65 -18.12 5.31
CA GLU A 89 -6.38 -18.85 5.25
C GLU A 89 -5.36 -18.06 4.43
N TYR A 90 -4.23 -17.71 5.04
CA TYR A 90 -3.14 -17.01 4.35
C TYR A 90 -1.98 -17.98 4.08
N THR A 91 -1.55 -18.04 2.83
CA THR A 91 -0.43 -18.86 2.35
C THR A 91 0.72 -17.98 1.90
N LEU A 92 1.93 -18.31 2.35
CA LEU A 92 3.15 -17.68 1.87
C LEU A 92 3.62 -18.37 0.58
N LEU A 93 3.57 -17.65 -0.56
CA LEU A 93 3.94 -18.20 -1.87
C LEU A 93 5.44 -18.03 -2.17
N ALA A 94 6.03 -16.91 -1.77
CA ALA A 94 7.45 -16.63 -1.98
C ALA A 94 7.99 -15.67 -0.90
N VAL A 95 9.25 -15.85 -0.55
CA VAL A 95 10.05 -14.91 0.28
C VAL A 95 11.43 -14.79 -0.34
N THR A 96 11.88 -13.56 -0.57
CA THR A 96 13.20 -13.27 -1.12
C THR A 96 13.67 -11.88 -0.67
N GLY A 97 14.75 -11.36 -1.25
CA GLY A 97 15.23 -10.00 -1.07
C GLY A 97 15.97 -9.53 -2.33
N SER A 98 16.31 -8.25 -2.39
CA SER A 98 17.03 -7.61 -3.49
C SER A 98 17.98 -6.53 -2.96
N ASP A 99 18.69 -5.85 -3.86
CA ASP A 99 19.49 -4.68 -3.51
C ASP A 99 18.64 -3.47 -3.06
N PHE A 100 17.33 -3.49 -3.32
CA PHE A 100 16.41 -2.40 -3.01
C PHE A 100 15.50 -2.69 -1.81
N ASN A 101 15.16 -3.96 -1.58
CA ASN A 101 14.25 -4.39 -0.53
C ASN A 101 14.88 -5.55 0.26
N GLU A 102 15.00 -5.40 1.59
CA GLU A 102 15.63 -6.42 2.44
C GLU A 102 14.82 -7.72 2.41
N VAL A 103 13.49 -7.58 2.41
CA VAL A 103 12.55 -8.70 2.38
C VAL A 103 11.42 -8.39 1.41
N ILE A 104 11.12 -9.34 0.54
CA ILE A 104 9.98 -9.32 -0.37
C ILE A 104 9.15 -10.56 -0.09
N MET A 105 7.86 -10.39 0.24
CA MET A 105 6.94 -11.50 0.50
C MET A 105 5.74 -11.45 -0.41
N ILE A 106 5.39 -12.61 -0.98
CA ILE A 106 4.13 -12.81 -1.70
C ILE A 106 3.21 -13.65 -0.82
N ILE A 107 2.09 -13.06 -0.40
CA ILE A 107 1.08 -13.71 0.45
C ILE A 107 -0.20 -13.86 -0.37
N ASP A 108 -0.86 -15.00 -0.24
CA ASP A 108 -2.08 -15.35 -0.94
C ASP A 108 -3.18 -15.69 0.06
N SER A 109 -4.37 -15.13 -0.13
CA SER A 109 -5.61 -15.53 0.56
C SER A 109 -6.65 -15.96 -0.48
N PRO A 110 -7.78 -16.58 -0.09
CA PRO A 110 -8.87 -16.88 -1.02
C PRO A 110 -9.38 -15.64 -1.80
N ALA A 111 -9.32 -14.45 -1.18
CA ALA A 111 -9.85 -13.22 -1.75
C ALA A 111 -8.81 -12.40 -2.53
N THR A 112 -7.54 -12.39 -2.10
CA THR A 112 -6.56 -11.40 -2.58
C THR A 112 -5.14 -11.94 -2.54
N ARG A 113 -4.29 -11.45 -3.45
CA ARG A 113 -2.85 -11.64 -3.42
C ARG A 113 -2.15 -10.34 -3.02
N TYR A 114 -1.14 -10.45 -2.17
CA TYR A 114 -0.47 -9.31 -1.54
C TYR A 114 1.04 -9.35 -1.78
N LEU A 115 1.61 -8.18 -2.08
CA LEU A 115 3.04 -7.92 -2.02
C LEU A 115 3.33 -7.15 -0.73
N LEU A 116 4.20 -7.71 0.12
CA LEU A 116 4.70 -7.03 1.30
C LEU A 116 6.20 -6.82 1.15
N LEU A 117 6.68 -5.63 1.49
CA LEU A 117 8.09 -5.25 1.40
C LEU A 117 8.65 -4.91 2.78
N ASP A 118 9.95 -5.12 2.92
CA ASP A 118 10.80 -4.81 4.06
C ASP A 118 10.31 -5.37 5.40
N THR A 119 11.01 -4.99 6.46
CA THR A 119 10.76 -5.49 7.83
C THR A 119 9.50 -4.90 8.45
N ASN A 120 9.04 -3.75 7.96
CA ASN A 120 7.77 -3.13 8.35
C ASN A 120 6.55 -3.95 7.87
N ARG A 121 6.72 -4.82 6.85
CA ARG A 121 5.67 -5.68 6.29
C ARG A 121 4.44 -4.92 5.82
N ASN A 122 4.64 -3.69 5.34
CA ASN A 122 3.56 -2.90 4.75
C ASN A 122 3.07 -3.55 3.47
N VAL A 123 1.78 -3.41 3.17
CA VAL A 123 1.21 -3.86 1.91
C VAL A 123 1.56 -2.85 0.82
N HIS A 124 2.38 -3.28 -0.14
CA HIS A 124 2.82 -2.46 -1.26
C HIS A 124 2.04 -2.73 -2.55
N SER A 125 1.37 -3.87 -2.65
CA SER A 125 0.43 -4.13 -3.74
C SER A 125 -0.62 -5.16 -3.33
N VAL A 126 -1.79 -5.04 -3.95
CA VAL A 126 -2.88 -5.99 -3.84
C VAL A 126 -3.40 -6.37 -5.22
N LEU A 127 -3.81 -7.63 -5.37
CA LEU A 127 -4.55 -8.13 -6.52
C LEU A 127 -5.76 -8.91 -6.02
N PRO A 128 -6.95 -8.30 -6.02
CA PRO A 128 -8.19 -9.01 -5.72
C PRO A 128 -8.40 -10.15 -6.74
N LYS A 129 -8.79 -11.32 -6.24
CA LYS A 129 -9.16 -12.49 -7.07
C LYS A 129 -10.59 -12.41 -7.58
N THR A 130 -11.43 -11.63 -6.90
CA THR A 130 -12.81 -11.31 -7.29
C THR A 130 -13.01 -9.81 -7.34
N GLY A 131 -13.55 -9.29 -8.44
CA GLY A 131 -13.65 -7.84 -8.66
C GLY A 131 -12.29 -7.22 -8.99
N VAL A 132 -12.20 -5.89 -8.91
CA VAL A 132 -10.96 -5.15 -9.19
C VAL A 132 -10.64 -4.09 -8.14
N TRP A 133 -11.64 -3.57 -7.42
CA TRP A 133 -11.45 -2.52 -6.42
C TRP A 133 -10.68 -3.01 -5.21
N THR A 134 -9.79 -2.14 -4.72
CA THR A 134 -8.90 -2.43 -3.60
C THR A 134 -9.46 -1.95 -2.27
N ASN A 135 -10.46 -1.04 -2.31
CA ASN A 135 -10.93 -0.27 -1.17
C ASN A 135 -9.79 0.54 -0.51
N SER A 136 -8.81 0.97 -1.29
CA SER A 136 -7.64 1.72 -0.85
C SER A 136 -7.32 2.83 -1.85
N TYR A 137 -6.25 3.61 -1.59
CA TYR A 137 -5.88 4.79 -2.38
C TYR A 137 -5.59 4.50 -3.86
N TRP A 138 -5.20 3.27 -4.23
CA TRP A 138 -5.01 2.90 -5.63
C TRP A 138 -6.27 3.11 -6.46
N ASP A 139 -7.45 3.00 -5.86
CA ASP A 139 -8.73 3.22 -6.53
C ASP A 139 -8.87 4.68 -7.01
N GLU A 140 -8.29 5.65 -6.29
CA GLU A 140 -8.35 7.07 -6.66
C GLU A 140 -7.56 7.36 -7.95
N PHE A 141 -6.54 6.57 -8.28
CA PHE A 141 -5.76 6.74 -9.52
C PHE A 141 -6.61 6.50 -10.79
N VAL A 142 -7.69 5.73 -10.68
CA VAL A 142 -8.65 5.51 -11.77
C VAL A 142 -9.45 6.78 -12.10
N SER A 143 -9.45 7.80 -11.23
CA SER A 143 -10.10 9.08 -11.53
C SER A 143 -9.31 9.97 -12.50
N LEU A 144 -7.99 9.73 -12.66
CA LEU A 144 -7.08 10.56 -13.44
C LEU A 144 -7.43 10.62 -14.94
N PRO A 145 -7.70 9.50 -15.65
CA PRO A 145 -7.91 9.52 -17.11
C PRO A 145 -9.10 10.38 -17.55
N ALA A 146 -10.06 10.67 -16.66
CA ALA A 146 -11.22 11.52 -16.95
C ALA A 146 -10.90 13.02 -16.98
N VAL A 147 -9.75 13.45 -16.43
CA VAL A 147 -9.40 14.87 -16.23
C VAL A 147 -8.07 15.27 -16.88
N VAL A 148 -7.55 14.41 -17.76
CA VAL A 148 -6.33 14.63 -18.55
C VAL A 148 -6.64 14.49 -20.04
N PRO A 149 -5.82 15.07 -20.94
CA PRO A 149 -5.97 14.84 -22.38
C PRO A 149 -5.81 13.36 -22.74
N ARG A 150 -6.24 12.99 -23.96
CA ARG A 150 -5.95 11.65 -24.49
C ARG A 150 -4.45 11.50 -24.70
N GLY A 151 -3.87 10.49 -24.08
CA GLY A 151 -2.45 10.17 -24.23
C GLY A 151 -1.99 9.08 -23.27
N PRO A 152 -0.69 8.76 -23.31
CA PRO A 152 -0.08 7.78 -22.42
C PRO A 152 -0.02 8.28 -20.98
N VAL A 153 -0.08 7.33 -20.03
CA VAL A 153 0.01 7.60 -18.59
C VAL A 153 1.24 6.89 -18.01
N ALA A 154 2.04 7.61 -17.23
CA ALA A 154 3.16 7.02 -16.48
C ALA A 154 2.71 6.54 -15.10
N LEU A 155 3.23 5.39 -14.67
CA LEU A 155 3.17 4.92 -13.28
C LEU A 155 4.60 4.96 -12.71
N LEU A 156 4.92 5.95 -11.88
CA LEU A 156 6.21 6.08 -11.21
C LEU A 156 6.14 5.34 -9.87
N GLY A 157 6.74 4.17 -9.80
CA GLY A 157 6.46 3.18 -8.77
C GLY A 157 5.36 2.26 -9.27
N LEU A 158 5.73 1.06 -9.72
CA LEU A 158 4.77 0.11 -10.26
C LEU A 158 4.30 -0.89 -9.19
N GLY A 159 5.18 -1.23 -8.24
CA GLY A 159 4.95 -2.35 -7.35
C GLY A 159 4.61 -3.61 -8.16
N ALA A 160 3.63 -4.37 -7.68
CA ALA A 160 3.09 -5.51 -8.41
C ALA A 160 1.98 -5.17 -9.43
N GLY A 161 1.81 -3.89 -9.78
CA GLY A 161 0.92 -3.46 -10.86
C GLY A 161 -0.53 -3.24 -10.45
N THR A 162 -0.84 -3.04 -9.17
CA THR A 162 -2.22 -2.79 -8.69
C THR A 162 -2.90 -1.64 -9.45
N ALA A 163 -2.23 -0.49 -9.57
CA ALA A 163 -2.76 0.65 -10.31
C ALA A 163 -2.95 0.31 -11.81
N ALA A 164 -2.03 -0.44 -12.41
CA ALA A 164 -2.12 -0.83 -13.81
C ALA A 164 -3.31 -1.74 -14.10
N HIS A 165 -3.57 -2.75 -13.24
CA HIS A 165 -4.75 -3.61 -13.32
C HIS A 165 -6.05 -2.80 -13.28
N LEU A 166 -6.16 -1.89 -12.31
CA LEU A 166 -7.31 -1.01 -12.16
C LEU A 166 -7.51 -0.12 -13.40
N MET A 167 -6.47 0.59 -13.83
CA MET A 167 -6.60 1.55 -14.93
C MET A 167 -6.92 0.87 -16.27
N LEU A 168 -6.28 -0.25 -16.61
CA LEU A 168 -6.58 -0.99 -17.84
C LEU A 168 -7.95 -1.67 -17.81
N LYS A 169 -8.48 -2.01 -16.61
CA LYS A 169 -9.84 -2.53 -16.49
C LYS A 169 -10.89 -1.51 -16.94
N PHE A 170 -10.76 -0.25 -16.50
CA PHE A 170 -11.77 0.79 -16.75
C PHE A 170 -11.49 1.61 -18.02
N TYR A 171 -10.24 1.69 -18.42
CA TYR A 171 -9.81 2.40 -19.61
C TYR A 171 -8.91 1.49 -20.46
N PRO A 172 -9.48 0.46 -21.11
CA PRO A 172 -8.70 -0.52 -21.84
C PRO A 172 -7.95 0.08 -23.04
N TRP A 173 -8.19 1.33 -23.43
CA TRP A 173 -7.43 2.02 -24.47
C TRP A 173 -6.13 2.67 -23.98
N LEU A 174 -5.89 2.73 -22.66
CA LEU A 174 -4.73 3.43 -22.08
C LEU A 174 -3.41 2.77 -22.47
N GLN A 175 -2.46 3.59 -22.90
CA GLN A 175 -1.05 3.22 -22.95
C GLN A 175 -0.42 3.56 -21.61
N LEU A 176 -0.12 2.55 -20.79
CA LEU A 176 0.57 2.72 -19.52
C LEU A 176 2.07 2.49 -19.71
N VAL A 177 2.88 3.32 -19.07
CA VAL A 177 4.33 3.08 -18.96
C VAL A 177 4.70 3.06 -17.47
N GLY A 178 5.04 1.88 -16.96
CA GLY A 178 5.33 1.68 -15.54
C GLY A 178 6.82 1.62 -15.26
N TRP A 179 7.28 2.39 -14.27
CA TRP A 179 8.65 2.35 -13.77
C TRP A 179 8.71 1.65 -12.42
N GLU A 180 9.60 0.66 -12.32
CA GLU A 180 9.96 0.00 -11.07
C GLU A 180 11.48 -0.04 -10.96
N ILE A 181 12.02 0.35 -9.81
CA ILE A 181 13.47 0.36 -9.60
C ILE A 181 13.99 -1.05 -9.31
N ASP A 182 13.17 -1.89 -8.68
CA ASP A 182 13.55 -3.25 -8.28
C ASP A 182 13.17 -4.31 -9.34
N PRO A 183 14.15 -4.86 -10.09
CA PRO A 183 13.88 -5.91 -11.07
C PRO A 183 13.25 -7.18 -10.46
N LYS A 184 13.50 -7.47 -9.17
CA LYS A 184 12.93 -8.64 -8.51
C LYS A 184 11.42 -8.50 -8.30
N ILE A 185 10.94 -7.28 -8.04
CA ILE A 185 9.50 -7.02 -7.97
C ILE A 185 8.85 -7.31 -9.32
N ILE A 186 9.44 -6.85 -10.44
CA ILE A 186 8.90 -7.13 -11.78
C ILE A 186 8.83 -8.62 -12.09
N GLU A 187 9.88 -9.38 -11.77
CA GLU A 187 9.91 -10.84 -11.92
C GLU A 187 8.74 -11.50 -11.16
N LEU A 188 8.62 -11.22 -9.87
CA LEU A 188 7.55 -11.77 -9.03
C LEU A 188 6.16 -11.30 -9.49
N SER A 189 6.05 -10.11 -10.04
CA SER A 189 4.77 -9.57 -10.53
C SER A 189 4.28 -10.28 -11.78
N ARG A 190 5.20 -10.72 -12.65
CA ARG A 190 4.88 -11.56 -13.81
C ARG A 190 4.46 -12.97 -13.38
N ASP A 191 5.11 -13.53 -12.37
CA ASP A 191 4.82 -14.88 -11.87
C ASP A 191 3.53 -14.95 -11.04
N TYR A 192 3.28 -13.94 -10.22
CA TYR A 192 2.25 -13.99 -9.20
C TYR A 192 1.13 -12.96 -9.38
N PHE A 193 1.32 -11.86 -10.09
CA PHE A 193 0.32 -10.78 -10.17
C PHE A 193 -0.26 -10.59 -11.56
N GLY A 194 -0.01 -11.50 -12.51
CA GLY A 194 -0.57 -11.41 -13.86
C GLY A 194 -0.06 -10.20 -14.65
N MET A 195 1.10 -9.65 -14.28
CA MET A 195 1.69 -8.49 -14.99
C MET A 195 1.95 -8.79 -16.47
N SER A 196 2.32 -10.02 -16.80
CA SER A 196 2.51 -10.48 -18.20
C SER A 196 1.25 -10.35 -19.05
N ASP A 197 0.05 -10.38 -18.45
CA ASP A 197 -1.19 -10.18 -19.18
C ASP A 197 -1.47 -8.69 -19.43
N LEU A 198 -1.05 -7.81 -18.52
CA LEU A 198 -1.13 -6.36 -18.70
C LEU A 198 -0.17 -5.87 -19.80
N GLU A 199 0.96 -6.56 -20.00
CA GLU A 199 1.93 -6.25 -21.07
C GLU A 199 1.40 -6.62 -22.47
N LYS A 200 0.28 -7.36 -22.56
CA LYS A 200 -0.41 -7.65 -23.83
C LYS A 200 -1.39 -6.53 -24.16
N ALA A 201 -1.63 -6.32 -25.44
CA ALA A 201 -2.66 -5.40 -25.89
C ALA A 201 -4.06 -5.88 -25.47
N THR A 202 -4.86 -5.00 -24.89
CA THR A 202 -6.30 -5.18 -24.68
C THR A 202 -7.04 -5.14 -26.03
N GLU A 203 -8.34 -5.40 -26.00
CA GLU A 203 -9.25 -5.26 -27.14
C GLU A 203 -9.34 -3.84 -27.70
N LEU A 204 -9.04 -2.79 -26.90
CA LEU A 204 -9.00 -1.40 -27.34
C LEU A 204 -7.57 -0.89 -27.57
N GLY A 205 -6.58 -1.79 -27.59
CA GLY A 205 -5.19 -1.50 -27.91
C GLY A 205 -4.36 -0.94 -26.76
N GLY A 206 -4.92 -0.75 -25.57
CA GLY A 206 -4.16 -0.37 -24.36
C GLY A 206 -3.23 -1.48 -23.90
N SER A 207 -2.19 -1.14 -23.15
CA SER A 207 -1.22 -2.10 -22.59
C SER A 207 -0.34 -1.42 -21.55
N LEU A 208 0.41 -2.23 -20.80
CA LEU A 208 1.48 -1.79 -19.90
C LEU A 208 2.85 -2.03 -20.53
N SER A 209 3.65 -0.98 -20.70
CA SER A 209 5.08 -1.07 -20.98
C SER A 209 5.86 -0.96 -19.68
N VAL A 210 6.47 -2.04 -19.22
CA VAL A 210 7.32 -2.04 -18.01
C VAL A 210 8.73 -1.52 -18.32
N ARG A 211 9.25 -0.61 -17.50
CA ARG A 211 10.63 -0.13 -17.52
C ARG A 211 11.27 -0.31 -16.15
N ILE A 212 12.44 -0.96 -16.14
CA ILE A 212 13.21 -1.15 -14.91
C ILE A 212 14.19 0.01 -14.78
N GLY A 213 14.13 0.73 -13.66
CA GLY A 213 15.07 1.81 -13.33
C GLY A 213 14.43 2.97 -12.56
N ASP A 214 15.25 3.97 -12.26
CA ASP A 214 14.84 5.15 -11.50
C ASP A 214 13.79 5.98 -12.26
N ALA A 215 12.59 6.06 -11.69
CA ALA A 215 11.46 6.82 -12.19
C ALA A 215 11.70 8.35 -12.17
N LEU A 216 12.57 8.85 -11.30
CA LEU A 216 12.94 10.26 -11.20
C LEU A 216 14.05 10.65 -12.17
N SER A 217 14.68 9.68 -12.86
CA SER A 217 15.70 9.95 -13.88
C SER A 217 15.18 10.93 -14.95
N PRO A 218 16.03 11.86 -15.44
CA PRO A 218 15.70 12.69 -16.60
C PRO A 218 15.35 11.88 -17.86
N SER A 219 15.85 10.64 -17.98
CA SER A 219 15.57 9.74 -19.11
C SER A 219 14.26 8.97 -18.97
N ALA A 220 13.60 9.01 -17.80
CA ALA A 220 12.29 8.40 -17.60
C ALA A 220 11.19 9.27 -18.22
N THR A 221 11.21 9.33 -19.55
CA THR A 221 10.32 10.13 -20.40
C THR A 221 9.93 9.36 -21.67
N ILE A 222 9.05 9.95 -22.46
CA ILE A 222 8.63 9.51 -23.80
C ILE A 222 8.58 10.71 -24.74
N GLU A 223 8.60 10.46 -26.04
CA GLU A 223 8.32 11.49 -27.02
C GLU A 223 6.89 12.03 -26.84
N GLY A 224 6.72 13.36 -26.88
CA GLY A 224 5.43 14.03 -26.72
C GLY A 224 4.96 14.23 -25.27
N GLY A 225 5.57 13.55 -24.29
CA GLY A 225 5.20 13.66 -22.88
C GLY A 225 3.96 12.85 -22.48
N PHE A 226 3.69 12.78 -21.18
CA PHE A 226 2.57 12.03 -20.61
C PHE A 226 1.31 12.90 -20.44
N ALA A 227 0.14 12.33 -20.74
CA ALA A 227 -1.14 12.93 -20.38
C ALA A 227 -1.37 12.90 -18.87
N GLY A 228 -0.96 11.82 -18.22
CA GLY A 228 -1.06 11.66 -16.78
C GLY A 228 0.20 11.04 -16.20
N ILE A 229 0.55 11.42 -14.96
CA ILE A 229 1.62 10.78 -14.20
C ILE A 229 1.04 10.39 -12.84
N VAL A 230 1.05 9.10 -12.53
CA VAL A 230 0.78 8.56 -11.19
C VAL A 230 2.11 8.42 -10.46
N VAL A 231 2.21 8.93 -9.23
CA VAL A 231 3.41 8.83 -8.38
C VAL A 231 3.09 8.05 -7.10
N ASP A 232 3.75 6.92 -6.92
CA ASP A 232 3.61 5.99 -5.80
C ASP A 232 4.99 5.45 -5.38
N LEU A 233 5.91 6.37 -5.03
CA LEU A 233 7.32 6.06 -4.77
C LEU A 233 7.60 5.97 -3.26
N PHE A 234 7.91 4.76 -2.79
CA PHE A 234 8.15 4.45 -1.38
C PHE A 234 9.42 3.63 -1.21
N ALA A 235 10.10 3.83 -0.07
CA ALA A 235 11.20 3.01 0.41
C ALA A 235 11.10 2.89 1.93
N ASP A 236 11.37 1.70 2.49
CA ASP A 236 11.23 1.42 3.93
C ASP A 236 9.85 1.85 4.49
N GLY A 237 8.80 1.62 3.70
CA GLY A 237 7.42 1.93 4.08
C GLY A 237 7.10 3.42 4.22
N LYS A 238 7.98 4.31 3.73
CA LYS A 238 7.82 5.76 3.76
C LYS A 238 7.97 6.34 2.36
N ILE A 239 7.33 7.48 2.14
CA ILE A 239 7.55 8.22 0.89
C ILE A 239 9.03 8.63 0.79
N ILE A 240 9.61 8.55 -0.40
CA ILE A 240 11.03 8.88 -0.58
C ILE A 240 11.29 10.38 -0.33
N PRO A 241 12.42 10.77 0.29
CA PRO A 241 12.71 12.16 0.62
C PRO A 241 12.67 13.13 -0.56
N GLN A 242 13.01 12.66 -1.76
CA GLN A 242 13.01 13.44 -3.00
C GLN A 242 11.63 14.03 -3.30
N LEU A 243 10.54 13.36 -2.91
CA LEU A 243 9.17 13.86 -3.10
C LEU A 243 8.79 14.97 -2.11
N GLN A 244 9.66 15.28 -1.15
CA GLN A 244 9.52 16.45 -0.26
C GLN A 244 10.25 17.68 -0.80
N GLU A 245 10.88 17.57 -1.98
CA GLU A 245 11.61 18.65 -2.62
C GLU A 245 10.81 19.27 -3.76
N VAL A 246 10.72 20.60 -3.77
CA VAL A 246 10.00 21.37 -4.79
C VAL A 246 10.55 21.09 -6.20
N GLU A 247 11.88 21.05 -6.34
CA GLU A 247 12.53 20.87 -7.64
C GLU A 247 12.18 19.50 -8.26
N THR A 248 12.04 18.45 -7.46
CA THR A 248 11.63 17.12 -7.95
C THR A 248 10.28 17.20 -8.66
N TRP A 249 9.31 17.89 -8.07
CA TRP A 249 7.99 18.09 -8.68
C TRP A 249 8.04 18.89 -9.98
N LEU A 250 8.90 19.92 -10.04
CA LEU A 250 9.14 20.70 -11.26
C LEU A 250 9.83 19.86 -12.35
N GLN A 251 10.65 18.88 -12.00
CA GLN A 251 11.25 17.96 -12.96
C GLN A 251 10.26 16.88 -13.43
N ILE A 252 9.39 16.39 -12.55
CA ILE A 252 8.30 15.47 -12.93
C ILE A 252 7.34 16.18 -13.88
N SER A 253 6.96 17.45 -13.62
CA SER A 253 6.02 18.18 -14.47
C SER A 253 6.54 18.45 -15.89
N LYS A 254 7.86 18.58 -16.07
CA LYS A 254 8.50 18.69 -17.40
C LYS A 254 8.29 17.45 -18.28
N LYS A 255 7.88 16.32 -17.71
CA LYS A 255 7.58 15.07 -18.43
C LYS A 255 6.14 15.02 -18.95
N LEU A 256 5.29 15.98 -18.55
CA LEU A 256 3.91 16.06 -19.00
C LEU A 256 3.83 16.66 -20.41
N MET A 257 2.82 16.23 -21.14
CA MET A 257 2.35 16.95 -22.32
C MET A 257 1.48 18.16 -21.90
N PRO A 258 1.13 19.08 -22.83
CA PRO A 258 0.20 20.17 -22.51
C PRO A 258 -1.11 19.65 -21.89
N ASP A 259 -1.59 20.34 -20.86
CA ASP A 259 -2.78 19.99 -20.07
C ASP A 259 -2.70 18.65 -19.30
N GLY A 260 -1.53 18.03 -19.28
CA GLY A 260 -1.29 16.83 -18.48
C GLY A 260 -1.30 17.11 -16.97
N ARG A 261 -1.56 16.08 -16.17
CA ARG A 261 -1.65 16.20 -14.70
C ARG A 261 -0.89 15.10 -13.96
N ILE A 262 -0.50 15.40 -12.73
CA ILE A 262 0.10 14.47 -11.78
C ILE A 262 -0.92 14.12 -10.71
N ILE A 263 -1.08 12.84 -10.41
CA ILE A 263 -1.75 12.34 -9.20
C ILE A 263 -0.74 11.56 -8.36
N VAL A 264 -0.78 11.72 -7.04
CA VAL A 264 0.25 11.18 -6.15
C VAL A 264 -0.34 10.65 -4.85
N ASN A 265 0.14 9.49 -4.42
CA ASN A 265 -0.02 9.01 -3.06
C ASN A 265 0.97 9.73 -2.12
N CYS A 266 0.44 10.50 -1.17
CA CYS A 266 1.19 11.26 -0.18
C CYS A 266 1.22 10.56 1.20
N GLY A 267 0.96 9.26 1.25
CA GLY A 267 0.98 8.46 2.49
C GLY A 267 2.36 8.39 3.16
N GLY A 268 2.38 8.09 4.46
CA GLY A 268 3.61 7.90 5.24
C GLY A 268 3.38 8.04 6.75
N ALA A 269 3.92 7.10 7.53
CA ALA A 269 3.70 6.95 8.98
C ALA A 269 4.30 8.07 9.87
N ASP A 270 5.05 9.01 9.30
CA ASP A 270 5.67 10.12 10.04
C ASP A 270 4.88 11.44 9.96
N ALA A 271 3.70 11.45 9.34
CA ALA A 271 2.73 12.48 9.65
C ALA A 271 2.19 12.21 11.06
N ALA A 272 2.98 12.55 12.08
CA ALA A 272 2.58 12.65 13.48
C ALA A 272 1.57 13.79 13.66
N VAL A 273 0.49 13.78 12.88
CA VAL A 273 -0.75 14.43 13.25
C VAL A 273 -1.40 13.44 14.20
N SER A 274 -1.34 13.74 15.50
CA SER A 274 -2.10 12.98 16.50
C SER A 274 -3.51 12.75 15.97
N LEU A 275 -3.88 11.49 15.81
CA LEU A 275 -5.21 11.05 15.35
C LEU A 275 -6.36 11.65 16.19
N ALA A 276 -6.06 12.16 17.39
CA ALA A 276 -6.98 12.84 18.29
C ALA A 276 -7.36 14.28 17.87
N ASP A 277 -6.55 14.96 17.04
CA ASP A 277 -6.76 16.39 16.68
C ASP A 277 -7.12 16.59 15.19
N ASP A 278 -7.22 15.51 14.42
CA ASP A 278 -7.27 15.54 12.95
C ASP A 278 -8.69 15.57 12.37
N THR A 279 -9.49 16.55 12.80
CA THR A 279 -10.83 16.86 12.24
C THR A 279 -10.86 18.17 11.46
N GLY A 280 -9.74 18.91 11.42
CA GLY A 280 -9.64 20.20 10.76
C GLY A 280 -9.08 20.12 9.33
N ARG A 281 -9.52 21.04 8.46
CA ARG A 281 -8.95 21.30 7.12
C ARG A 281 -7.44 21.63 7.12
N SER A 282 -6.74 21.59 8.24
CA SER A 282 -5.36 22.03 8.44
C SER A 282 -4.35 20.90 8.64
N SER A 283 -4.75 19.63 8.70
CA SER A 283 -3.81 18.52 8.96
C SER A 283 -2.94 18.14 7.77
N TRP A 284 -3.50 18.18 6.55
CA TRP A 284 -2.73 18.01 5.32
C TRP A 284 -1.62 19.06 5.20
N VAL A 285 -1.83 20.25 5.76
CA VAL A 285 -0.85 21.36 5.76
C VAL A 285 0.43 20.90 6.42
N GLN A 286 0.43 19.88 7.29
CA GLN A 286 1.65 19.36 7.91
C GLN A 286 2.39 18.30 7.10
N ASN A 287 1.76 17.70 6.08
CA ASN A 287 2.38 16.70 5.23
C ASN A 287 3.49 17.33 4.37
N PRO A 288 4.78 16.95 4.53
CA PRO A 288 5.89 17.58 3.81
C PRO A 288 5.79 17.46 2.28
N THR A 289 5.29 16.34 1.78
CA THR A 289 5.07 16.11 0.35
C THR A 289 4.01 17.07 -0.20
N ILE A 290 2.90 17.25 0.52
CA ILE A 290 1.87 18.20 0.11
C ILE A 290 2.37 19.65 0.19
N LYS A 291 3.16 20.01 1.22
CA LYS A 291 3.83 21.34 1.29
C LYS A 291 4.71 21.60 0.07
N ALA A 292 5.53 20.62 -0.32
CA ALA A 292 6.39 20.71 -1.49
C ALA A 292 5.58 20.88 -2.78
N LEU A 293 4.51 20.10 -2.96
CA LEU A 293 3.59 20.21 -4.08
C LEU A 293 2.89 21.57 -4.16
N CYS A 294 2.35 22.08 -3.05
CA CYS A 294 1.65 23.38 -3.07
C CYS A 294 2.63 24.53 -3.33
N THR A 295 3.90 24.39 -2.93
CA THR A 295 4.97 25.34 -3.27
C THR A 295 5.37 25.24 -4.75
N ALA A 296 5.45 24.02 -5.31
CA ALA A 296 5.76 23.79 -6.72
C ALA A 296 4.64 24.23 -7.66
N PHE A 297 3.39 24.11 -7.22
CA PHE A 297 2.18 24.38 -8.01
C PHE A 297 1.20 25.32 -7.27
N PRO A 298 1.55 26.59 -7.04
CA PRO A 298 0.71 27.52 -6.27
C PRO A 298 -0.67 27.69 -6.89
N GLY A 299 -1.72 27.41 -6.10
CA GLY A 299 -3.12 27.50 -6.55
C GLY A 299 -3.51 26.47 -7.62
N GLN A 300 -2.68 25.44 -7.83
CA GLN A 300 -2.84 24.41 -8.86
C GLN A 300 -2.70 23.01 -8.24
N LEU A 301 -3.11 22.84 -6.99
CA LEU A 301 -3.12 21.54 -6.32
C LEU A 301 -4.46 21.33 -5.63
N ASN A 302 -4.98 20.12 -5.75
CA ASN A 302 -6.16 19.63 -5.05
C ASN A 302 -5.75 18.38 -4.27
N TRP A 303 -6.45 18.09 -3.20
CA TRP A 303 -6.12 16.94 -2.37
C TRP A 303 -7.38 16.32 -1.78
N LYS A 304 -7.19 15.10 -1.28
CA LYS A 304 -8.20 14.30 -0.61
C LYS A 304 -7.55 13.44 0.47
N ARG A 305 -8.21 13.33 1.63
CA ARG A 305 -7.90 12.30 2.65
C ARG A 305 -8.83 11.12 2.47
N LEU A 306 -8.29 9.91 2.49
CA LEU A 306 -9.10 8.70 2.54
C LEU A 306 -9.51 8.37 3.97
N SER A 307 -10.65 7.72 4.12
CA SER A 307 -11.17 7.34 5.42
C SER A 307 -10.34 6.24 6.09
N GLU A 308 -10.51 6.06 7.41
CA GLU A 308 -9.88 4.97 8.17
C GLU A 308 -10.27 3.58 7.65
N LYS A 309 -11.46 3.46 7.06
CA LYS A 309 -11.95 2.21 6.47
C LYS A 309 -11.25 1.85 5.16
N GLU A 310 -10.56 2.81 4.53
CA GLU A 310 -9.90 2.63 3.24
C GLU A 310 -8.38 2.48 3.40
N SER A 311 -7.69 3.53 3.84
CA SER A 311 -6.22 3.49 3.97
C SER A 311 -5.58 4.61 4.80
N VAL A 312 -6.36 5.61 5.26
CA VAL A 312 -5.86 6.83 5.93
C VAL A 312 -4.84 7.65 5.09
N ASN A 313 -4.63 7.30 3.81
CA ASN A 313 -3.71 7.98 2.92
C ASN A 313 -4.23 9.37 2.52
N TYR A 314 -3.29 10.24 2.16
CA TYR A 314 -3.55 11.47 1.45
C TYR A 314 -3.23 11.26 -0.03
N VAL A 315 -4.06 11.79 -0.92
CA VAL A 315 -3.80 11.81 -2.37
C VAL A 315 -3.89 13.25 -2.84
N ALA A 316 -3.00 13.65 -3.75
CA ALA A 316 -3.01 14.98 -4.35
C ALA A 316 -3.05 14.90 -5.89
N LEU A 317 -3.64 15.93 -6.52
CA LEU A 317 -3.86 16.05 -7.96
C LEU A 317 -3.51 17.49 -8.39
N THR A 318 -2.63 17.63 -9.39
CA THR A 318 -2.26 18.95 -9.92
C THR A 318 -3.29 19.51 -10.90
N GLY A 319 -3.21 20.82 -11.12
CA GLY A 319 -4.07 21.59 -12.02
C GLY A 319 -5.29 22.19 -11.31
N PRO A 320 -6.17 22.89 -12.05
CA PRO A 320 -7.40 23.45 -11.50
C PRO A 320 -8.33 22.32 -11.06
N LEU A 321 -9.11 22.56 -9.99
CA LEU A 321 -10.16 21.63 -9.57
C LEU A 321 -11.11 21.38 -10.75
N PRO A 322 -11.29 20.12 -11.20
CA PRO A 322 -12.26 19.81 -12.25
C PRO A 322 -13.68 20.19 -11.80
N ASP A 323 -14.58 20.43 -12.77
CA ASP A 323 -16.00 20.48 -12.46
C ASP A 323 -16.42 19.14 -11.83
N LEU A 324 -16.90 19.17 -10.59
CA LEU A 324 -17.12 17.96 -9.80
C LEU A 324 -18.29 17.13 -10.31
N ASP A 325 -19.28 17.75 -10.98
CA ASP A 325 -20.42 17.04 -11.54
C ASP A 325 -20.05 16.39 -12.89
N GLU A 326 -19.30 17.09 -13.74
CA GLU A 326 -18.73 16.52 -14.96
C GLU A 326 -17.73 15.40 -14.65
N TRP A 327 -16.84 15.59 -13.67
CA TRP A 327 -15.90 14.56 -13.26
C TRP A 327 -16.62 13.34 -12.68
N SER A 328 -17.63 13.57 -11.83
CA SER A 328 -18.47 12.50 -11.25
C SER A 328 -19.20 11.66 -12.30
N THR A 329 -19.53 12.22 -13.46
CA THR A 329 -20.21 11.51 -14.55
C THR A 329 -19.25 10.84 -15.52
N SER A 330 -17.96 11.18 -15.47
CA SER A 330 -16.92 10.71 -16.38
C SER A 330 -16.03 9.59 -15.82
N VAL A 331 -16.21 9.24 -14.54
CA VAL A 331 -15.51 8.15 -13.85
C VAL A 331 -16.42 6.92 -13.64
N PRO A 332 -15.86 5.73 -13.36
CA PRO A 332 -16.65 4.57 -12.94
C PRO A 332 -17.61 4.89 -11.78
N SER A 333 -18.76 4.23 -11.75
CA SER A 333 -19.84 4.55 -10.81
C SER A 333 -19.42 4.52 -9.34
N GLU A 334 -18.48 3.65 -8.99
CA GLU A 334 -17.91 3.46 -7.66
C GLU A 334 -17.06 4.66 -7.19
N LEU A 335 -16.61 5.49 -8.14
CA LEU A 335 -15.86 6.73 -7.86
C LEU A 335 -16.70 8.01 -7.99
N SER A 336 -17.92 7.93 -8.53
CA SER A 336 -18.76 9.11 -8.80
C SER A 336 -18.94 10.02 -7.57
N THR A 337 -19.25 9.45 -6.41
CA THR A 337 -19.38 10.21 -5.16
C THR A 337 -18.03 10.53 -4.53
N LYS A 338 -17.01 9.70 -4.77
CA LYS A 338 -15.66 9.85 -4.22
C LYS A 338 -14.92 11.04 -4.82
N VAL A 339 -15.11 11.34 -6.11
CA VAL A 339 -14.45 12.50 -6.75
C VAL A 339 -14.99 13.84 -6.23
N LYS A 340 -16.21 13.87 -5.67
CA LYS A 340 -16.78 15.08 -5.04
C LYS A 340 -16.14 15.47 -3.71
N GLN A 341 -15.24 14.63 -3.19
CA GLN A 341 -14.54 14.86 -1.92
C GLN A 341 -13.19 15.58 -2.11
N TRP A 342 -12.77 15.81 -3.36
CA TRP A 342 -11.54 16.56 -3.66
C TRP A 342 -11.74 18.04 -3.35
N VAL A 343 -10.73 18.63 -2.70
CA VAL A 343 -10.74 20.05 -2.31
C VAL A 343 -9.45 20.74 -2.74
N PRO A 344 -9.47 22.05 -3.03
CA PRO A 344 -8.25 22.80 -3.32
C PRO A 344 -7.26 22.79 -2.14
N CYS A 345 -5.96 22.76 -2.46
CA CYS A 345 -4.89 23.11 -1.52
C CYS A 345 -4.82 24.64 -1.42
N GLU A 346 -5.39 25.21 -0.36
CA GLU A 346 -5.20 26.61 -0.01
C GLU A 346 -4.08 26.69 1.04
N LEU A 347 -2.91 27.22 0.64
CA LEU A 347 -1.90 27.63 1.62
C LEU A 347 -2.49 28.82 2.39
N ALA A 348 -2.85 28.60 3.65
CA ALA A 348 -3.44 29.61 4.53
C ALA A 348 -2.56 30.85 4.72
#